data_AF-A0A8S9HBW4-F1
#
_entry.id   AF-A0A8S9HBW4-F1
#
_cell.length_a   1.000
_cell.length_b   1.000
_cell.length_c   1.000
_cell.angle_alpha   90.00
_cell.angle_beta   90.00
_cell.angle_gamma   90.00
#
_symmetry.space_group_name_H-M   'P 1'
#
loop_
_entity.id
_entity.type
_entity.pdbx_description
1 polymer ?
#
loop_
_entity_poly.entity_id
_entity_poly.type
_entity_poly.pdbx_seq_one_letter_code
_entity_poly.pdbx_strand_id
1 'polypeptide(L)'
;MSNMMIIENQLRSISLPSRSHPSTTGIEEALTKVKAINTTTGSSESILMALASLEELYSCTEEFLKMGSTQRVMSSSDASEFMEEMLDGSLRLMDTCSVSRDLMVETHEHVRGVQSCVRRKKIAGGIDQLDVAISGYVGFRKNMRNEAKKLIGSLKKIDGGSCPASGVSNGQQDEHLLAVIDAMRRVVSVSVSVLKSFLEFLSGRQSNIKRKLASVLKKKKDLREETKNELESLDSAICCSRDDLQNKLGEVEMSSDGFEKHLEGLFRRLIRTRASILNIISH
;
A
#
# COMPACT_ATOMS: atom_id res chain seq x y z
N MET A 1 -15.50 33.37 57.32
CA MET A 1 -15.14 31.97 56.95
C MET A 1 -16.19 31.53 55.94
N SER A 2 -15.94 31.21 54.68
CA SER A 2 -14.77 31.21 53.81
C SER A 2 -15.28 31.24 52.37
N ASN A 3 -14.51 31.85 51.47
CA ASN A 3 -14.66 31.75 50.03
C ASN A 3 -14.71 30.29 49.55
N MET A 4 -15.45 30.04 48.47
CA MET A 4 -14.89 29.21 47.40
C MET A 4 -15.45 29.68 46.04
N MET A 5 -14.58 30.29 45.26
CA MET A 5 -14.74 30.51 43.83
C MET A 5 -14.96 29.16 43.14
N ILE A 6 -15.91 29.08 42.21
CA ILE A 6 -15.76 28.20 41.06
C ILE A 6 -15.67 29.10 39.84
N ILE A 7 -14.42 29.26 39.43
CA ILE A 7 -13.94 29.97 38.25
C ILE A 7 -14.59 29.33 37.01
N GLU A 8 -15.17 30.18 36.16
CA GLU A 8 -15.50 29.85 34.78
C GLU A 8 -14.24 29.30 34.09
N ASN A 9 -14.36 28.12 33.47
CA ASN A 9 -13.43 27.73 32.41
C ASN A 9 -14.23 27.47 31.13
N GLN A 10 -14.71 28.57 30.54
CA GLN A 10 -14.85 28.64 29.09
C GLN A 10 -13.44 28.66 28.49
N LEU A 11 -13.07 27.59 27.80
CA LEU A 11 -12.21 27.62 26.61
C LEU A 11 -12.39 26.27 25.89
N ARG A 12 -13.53 26.14 25.21
CA ARG A 12 -13.63 25.19 24.09
C ARG A 12 -12.70 25.73 23.00
N SER A 13 -11.51 25.14 22.88
CA SER A 13 -10.71 25.26 21.67
C SER A 13 -11.47 24.60 20.52
N ILE A 14 -12.31 25.37 19.84
CA ILE A 14 -12.75 25.05 18.49
C ILE A 14 -11.60 25.41 17.56
N SER A 15 -10.60 24.53 17.46
CA SER A 15 -9.71 24.59 16.31
C SER A 15 -10.58 24.38 15.08
N LEU A 16 -10.92 25.46 14.40
CA LEU A 16 -11.36 25.40 13.01
C LEU A 16 -10.35 24.48 12.29
N PRO A 17 -10.79 23.50 11.49
CA PRO A 17 -9.86 22.77 10.65
C PRO A 17 -9.09 23.83 9.85
N SER A 18 -7.76 23.78 9.92
CA SER A 18 -6.88 24.67 9.18
C SER A 18 -7.41 24.74 7.76
N ARG A 19 -7.85 25.93 7.32
CA ARG A 19 -8.39 26.09 5.96
C ARG A 19 -7.30 25.61 5.01
N SER A 20 -7.57 24.54 4.29
CA SER A 20 -6.71 24.09 3.20
C SER A 20 -6.55 25.23 2.21
N HIS A 21 -5.33 25.43 1.73
CA HIS A 21 -5.05 26.48 0.75
C HIS A 21 -5.95 26.25 -0.49
N PRO A 22 -6.56 27.27 -1.10
CA PRO A 22 -7.53 27.08 -2.19
C PRO A 22 -7.00 26.27 -3.39
N SER A 23 -5.68 26.25 -3.58
CA SER A 23 -5.03 25.45 -4.62
C SER A 23 -4.88 23.97 -4.28
N THR A 24 -4.96 23.56 -3.00
CA THR A 24 -4.77 22.15 -2.58
C THR A 24 -6.09 21.41 -2.36
N THR A 25 -7.25 22.07 -2.43
CA THR A 25 -8.55 21.50 -2.05
C THR A 25 -8.85 20.14 -2.69
N GLY A 26 -8.62 19.97 -4.00
CA GLY A 26 -8.87 18.70 -4.69
C GLY A 26 -7.97 17.55 -4.21
N ILE A 27 -6.70 17.82 -3.94
CA ILE A 27 -5.79 16.82 -3.34
C ILE A 27 -6.23 16.47 -1.92
N GLU A 28 -6.67 17.45 -1.14
CA GLU A 28 -7.06 17.23 0.25
C GLU A 28 -8.31 16.35 0.39
N GLU A 29 -9.28 16.54 -0.50
CA GLU A 29 -10.46 15.67 -0.61
C GLU A 29 -10.05 14.23 -0.95
N ALA A 30 -9.17 14.05 -1.94
CA ALA A 30 -8.67 12.74 -2.32
C ALA A 30 -7.84 12.08 -1.19
N LEU A 31 -6.99 12.84 -0.49
CA LEU A 31 -6.24 12.36 0.68
C LEU A 31 -7.18 11.90 1.79
N THR A 32 -8.26 12.63 2.03
CA THR A 32 -9.26 12.31 3.05
C THR A 32 -9.98 11.00 2.70
N LYS A 33 -10.33 10.81 1.42
CA LYS A 33 -10.92 9.57 0.92
C LYS A 33 -10.01 8.36 1.16
N VAL A 34 -8.71 8.46 0.83
CA VAL A 34 -7.79 7.34 1.06
C VAL A 34 -7.61 7.06 2.55
N LYS A 35 -7.48 8.10 3.39
CA LYS A 35 -7.31 7.95 4.84
C LYS A 35 -8.54 7.36 5.55
N ALA A 36 -9.73 7.55 5.00
CA ALA A 36 -10.95 6.96 5.52
C ALA A 36 -10.98 5.42 5.36
N ILE A 37 -10.16 4.86 4.47
CA ILE A 37 -10.11 3.42 4.20
C ILE A 37 -9.19 2.75 5.22
N ASN A 38 -9.79 1.89 6.06
CA ASN A 38 -9.03 1.16 7.07
C ASN A 38 -8.36 -0.09 6.47
N THR A 39 -7.08 0.01 6.14
CA THR A 39 -6.26 -1.12 5.66
C THR A 39 -5.72 -2.02 6.80
N THR A 40 -5.85 -1.60 8.06
CA THR A 40 -5.33 -2.33 9.25
C THR A 40 -5.98 -3.71 9.42
N THR A 41 -7.18 -3.90 8.87
CA THR A 41 -7.90 -5.17 8.90
C THR A 41 -7.20 -6.26 8.10
N GLY A 42 -6.29 -5.91 7.19
CA GLY A 42 -5.62 -6.86 6.30
C GLY A 42 -6.57 -7.53 5.30
N SER A 43 -7.78 -6.99 5.14
CA SER A 43 -8.76 -7.45 4.15
C SER A 43 -8.29 -7.08 2.75
N SER A 44 -8.36 -8.02 1.80
CA SER A 44 -8.03 -7.76 0.40
C SER A 44 -8.89 -6.63 -0.17
N GLU A 45 -10.18 -6.62 0.15
CA GLU A 45 -11.14 -5.61 -0.32
C GLU A 45 -10.75 -4.20 0.14
N SER A 46 -10.37 -4.00 1.41
CA SER A 46 -9.99 -2.67 1.88
C SER A 46 -8.67 -2.20 1.27
N ILE A 47 -7.72 -3.12 1.03
CA ILE A 47 -6.46 -2.80 0.35
C ILE A 47 -6.72 -2.47 -1.13
N LEU A 48 -7.59 -3.21 -1.82
CA LEU A 48 -8.00 -2.93 -3.19
C LEU A 48 -8.66 -1.55 -3.31
N MET A 49 -9.59 -1.24 -2.42
CA MET A 49 -10.24 0.08 -2.36
C MET A 49 -9.22 1.20 -2.09
N ALA A 50 -8.22 0.95 -1.24
CA ALA A 50 -7.16 1.90 -0.96
C ALA A 50 -6.25 2.13 -2.19
N LEU A 51 -5.88 1.08 -2.92
CA LEU A 51 -5.10 1.19 -4.17
C LEU A 51 -5.88 1.91 -5.26
N ALA A 52 -7.18 1.60 -5.42
CA ALA A 52 -8.06 2.32 -6.33
C ALA A 52 -8.19 3.81 -5.98
N SER A 53 -8.20 4.14 -4.68
CA SER A 53 -8.25 5.52 -4.21
C SER A 53 -6.89 6.24 -4.37
N LEU A 54 -5.76 5.53 -4.27
CA LEU A 54 -4.44 6.09 -4.61
C LEU A 54 -4.37 6.47 -6.08
N GLU A 55 -4.91 5.62 -6.95
CA GLU A 55 -5.02 5.93 -8.36
C GLU A 55 -5.71 7.29 -8.56
N GLU A 56 -6.90 7.48 -8.00
CA GLU A 56 -7.62 8.77 -8.06
C GLU A 56 -6.79 9.92 -7.46
N LEU A 57 -6.15 9.72 -6.31
CA LEU A 57 -5.27 10.70 -5.68
C LEU A 57 -4.14 11.16 -6.62
N TYR A 58 -3.52 10.24 -7.37
CA TYR A 58 -2.46 10.60 -8.31
C TYR A 58 -2.98 11.30 -9.56
N SER A 59 -4.24 11.08 -9.95
CA SER A 59 -4.89 11.91 -10.98
C SER A 59 -5.10 13.35 -10.50
N CYS A 60 -5.60 13.54 -9.27
CA CYS A 60 -5.69 14.88 -8.68
C CYS A 60 -4.31 15.52 -8.50
N THR A 61 -3.30 14.73 -8.16
CA THR A 61 -1.91 15.20 -8.04
C THR A 61 -1.35 15.68 -9.38
N GLU A 62 -1.64 14.95 -10.47
CA GLU A 62 -1.25 15.36 -11.81
C GLU A 62 -1.89 16.69 -12.23
N GLU A 63 -3.19 16.87 -11.98
CA GLU A 63 -3.90 18.13 -12.24
C GLU A 63 -3.34 19.29 -11.43
N PHE A 64 -3.08 19.05 -10.13
CA PHE A 64 -2.49 20.02 -9.23
C PHE A 64 -1.10 20.50 -9.66
N LEU A 65 -0.23 19.57 -10.11
CA LEU A 65 1.10 19.92 -10.62
C LEU A 65 1.06 20.70 -11.94
N LYS A 66 -0.04 20.60 -12.70
CA LYS A 66 -0.24 21.36 -13.94
C LYS A 66 -0.79 22.77 -13.68
N MET A 67 -1.19 23.10 -12.46
CA MET A 67 -1.67 24.44 -12.13
C MET A 67 -0.53 25.45 -12.18
N GLY A 68 -0.70 26.55 -12.91
CA GLY A 68 0.33 27.58 -13.04
C GLY A 68 0.76 28.22 -11.72
N SER A 69 -0.12 28.28 -10.72
CA SER A 69 0.24 28.72 -9.36
C SER A 69 1.20 27.73 -8.70
N THR A 70 0.92 26.44 -8.77
CA THR A 70 1.78 25.37 -8.24
C THR A 70 3.14 25.36 -8.95
N GLN A 71 3.14 25.44 -10.29
CA GLN A 71 4.38 25.47 -11.07
C GLN A 71 5.25 26.67 -10.69
N ARG A 72 4.65 27.86 -10.51
CA ARG A 72 5.39 29.08 -10.16
C ARG A 72 6.16 28.93 -8.84
N VAL A 73 5.51 28.44 -7.79
CA VAL A 73 6.18 28.27 -6.49
C VAL A 73 7.17 27.10 -6.50
N MET A 74 6.87 26.04 -7.25
CA MET A 74 7.75 24.87 -7.38
C MET A 74 8.97 25.10 -8.29
N SER A 75 8.95 26.09 -9.17
CA SER A 75 10.12 26.44 -10.00
C SER A 75 11.15 27.30 -9.22
N SER A 76 10.87 27.63 -7.97
CA SER A 76 11.79 28.40 -7.14
C SER A 76 13.01 27.56 -6.72
N SER A 77 14.15 28.22 -6.50
CA SER A 77 15.37 27.55 -6.00
C SER A 77 15.12 26.85 -4.65
N ASP A 78 14.19 27.35 -3.84
CA ASP A 78 13.84 26.81 -2.53
C ASP A 78 13.12 25.45 -2.63
N ALA A 79 12.55 25.12 -3.79
CA ALA A 79 11.84 23.86 -4.04
C ALA A 79 12.71 22.76 -4.67
N SER A 80 13.95 23.06 -5.09
CA SER A 80 14.79 22.14 -5.88
C SER A 80 15.08 20.83 -5.14
N GLU A 81 15.56 20.90 -3.89
CA GLU A 81 15.86 19.71 -3.08
C GLU A 81 14.60 18.86 -2.85
N PHE A 82 13.47 19.52 -2.58
CA PHE A 82 12.19 18.84 -2.42
C PHE A 82 11.74 18.13 -3.71
N MET A 83 11.92 18.74 -4.88
CA MET A 83 11.58 18.10 -6.14
C MET A 83 12.46 16.89 -6.45
N GLU A 84 13.76 16.95 -6.14
CA GLU A 84 14.67 15.80 -6.21
C GLU A 84 14.24 14.67 -5.27
N GLU A 85 13.85 14.99 -4.03
CA GLU A 85 13.26 14.05 -3.07
C GLU A 85 12.01 13.38 -3.65
N MET A 86 11.10 14.14 -4.27
CA MET A 86 9.90 13.60 -4.91
C MET A 86 10.21 12.72 -6.12
N LEU A 87 11.26 13.04 -6.87
CA LEU A 87 11.75 12.18 -7.94
C LEU A 87 12.34 10.86 -7.39
N ASP A 88 13.18 10.88 -6.36
CA ASP A 88 13.67 9.62 -5.76
C ASP A 88 12.53 8.78 -5.17
N GLY A 89 11.61 9.43 -4.45
CA GLY A 89 10.44 8.79 -3.87
C GLY A 89 9.52 8.14 -4.92
N SER A 90 9.20 8.87 -6.00
CA SER A 90 8.36 8.35 -7.09
C SER A 90 8.98 7.14 -7.78
N LEU A 91 10.30 7.12 -7.99
CA LEU A 91 11.00 5.98 -8.58
C LEU A 91 10.86 4.73 -7.69
N ARG A 92 11.05 4.86 -6.38
CA ARG A 92 10.87 3.73 -5.43
C ARG A 92 9.43 3.22 -5.38
N LEU A 93 8.44 4.11 -5.47
CA LEU A 93 7.03 3.74 -5.54
C LEU A 93 6.73 2.99 -6.85
N MET A 94 7.28 3.46 -7.97
CA MET A 94 7.16 2.80 -9.28
C MET A 94 7.77 1.40 -9.27
N ASP A 95 9.00 1.25 -8.77
CA ASP A 95 9.66 -0.06 -8.64
C ASP A 95 8.82 -1.02 -7.79
N THR A 96 8.26 -0.51 -6.69
CA THR A 96 7.37 -1.28 -5.82
C THR A 96 6.12 -1.74 -6.56
N CYS A 97 5.48 -0.86 -7.34
CA CYS A 97 4.30 -1.22 -8.13
C CYS A 97 4.63 -2.25 -9.21
N SER A 98 5.76 -2.09 -9.92
CA SER A 98 6.18 -3.01 -10.98
C SER A 98 6.41 -4.42 -10.43
N VAL A 99 7.26 -4.57 -9.40
CA VAL A 99 7.54 -5.88 -8.80
C VAL A 99 6.28 -6.49 -8.20
N SER A 100 5.44 -5.67 -7.55
CA SER A 100 4.17 -6.14 -6.97
C SER A 100 3.21 -6.66 -8.03
N ARG A 101 3.11 -5.99 -9.19
CA ARG A 101 2.29 -6.44 -10.32
C ARG A 101 2.81 -7.77 -10.86
N ASP A 102 4.13 -7.90 -11.04
CA ASP A 102 4.74 -9.13 -11.54
C ASP A 102 4.46 -10.31 -10.59
N LEU A 103 4.47 -10.08 -9.28
CA LEU A 103 4.04 -11.07 -8.29
C LEU A 103 2.55 -11.46 -8.43
N MET A 104 1.66 -10.56 -8.85
CA MET A 104 0.24 -10.90 -9.10
C MET A 104 0.09 -11.72 -10.38
N VAL A 105 0.85 -11.41 -11.43
CA VAL A 105 0.90 -12.23 -12.65
C VAL A 105 1.38 -13.65 -12.32
N GLU A 106 2.48 -13.80 -11.59
CA GLU A 106 2.95 -15.12 -11.15
C GLU A 106 1.93 -15.83 -10.23
N THR A 107 1.21 -15.08 -9.38
CA THR A 107 0.14 -15.64 -8.53
C THR A 107 -0.92 -16.31 -9.40
N HIS A 108 -1.36 -15.64 -10.46
CA HIS A 108 -2.31 -16.18 -11.42
C HIS A 108 -1.83 -17.47 -12.08
N GLU A 109 -0.60 -17.48 -12.56
CA GLU A 109 -0.02 -18.65 -13.23
C GLU A 109 0.00 -19.87 -12.29
N HIS A 110 0.45 -19.68 -11.05
CA HIS A 110 0.50 -20.75 -10.06
C HIS A 110 -0.89 -21.21 -9.63
N VAL A 111 -1.83 -20.29 -9.36
CA VAL A 111 -3.21 -20.60 -8.97
C VAL A 111 -3.90 -21.40 -10.07
N ARG A 112 -3.82 -20.96 -11.33
CA ARG A 112 -4.41 -21.67 -12.48
C ARG A 112 -3.76 -23.04 -12.71
N GLY A 113 -2.45 -23.14 -12.53
CA GLY A 113 -1.72 -24.41 -12.61
C GLY A 113 -2.25 -25.44 -11.60
N VAL A 114 -2.44 -25.01 -10.35
CA VAL A 114 -3.01 -25.86 -9.29
C VAL A 114 -4.48 -26.19 -9.58
N GLN A 115 -5.31 -25.21 -9.91
CA GLN A 115 -6.73 -25.42 -10.26
C GLN A 115 -6.89 -26.45 -11.38
N SER A 116 -6.09 -26.35 -12.44
CA SER A 116 -6.10 -27.28 -13.58
C SER A 116 -5.78 -28.71 -13.14
N CYS A 117 -4.79 -28.89 -12.27
CA CYS A 117 -4.42 -30.21 -11.74
C CYS A 117 -5.48 -30.77 -10.80
N VAL A 118 -6.09 -29.95 -9.94
CA VAL A 118 -7.20 -30.35 -9.07
C VAL A 118 -8.38 -30.87 -9.90
N ARG A 119 -8.77 -30.14 -10.96
CA ARG A 119 -9.84 -30.55 -11.87
C ARG A 119 -9.54 -31.87 -12.58
N ARG A 120 -8.29 -32.07 -13.04
CA ARG A 120 -7.86 -33.30 -13.73
C ARG A 120 -7.76 -34.51 -12.80
N LYS A 121 -7.29 -34.35 -11.56
CA LYS A 121 -7.21 -35.44 -10.58
C LYS A 121 -8.58 -36.09 -10.34
N LYS A 122 -9.64 -35.28 -10.26
CA LYS A 122 -11.02 -35.77 -10.08
C LYS A 122 -11.51 -36.67 -11.23
N ILE A 123 -10.94 -36.50 -12.44
CA ILE A 123 -11.39 -37.17 -13.66
C ILE A 123 -10.50 -38.38 -14.00
N ALA A 124 -9.18 -38.27 -13.81
CA ALA A 124 -8.21 -39.22 -14.37
C ALA A 124 -7.14 -39.74 -13.37
N GLY A 125 -7.23 -39.43 -12.08
CA GLY A 125 -6.33 -40.00 -11.06
C GLY A 125 -4.89 -39.46 -11.02
N GLY A 126 -4.59 -38.32 -11.67
CA GLY A 126 -3.23 -37.74 -11.73
C GLY A 126 -2.77 -37.05 -10.44
N ILE A 127 -2.23 -37.82 -9.49
CA ILE A 127 -1.70 -37.32 -8.21
C ILE A 127 -0.34 -36.61 -8.39
N ASP A 128 0.56 -37.20 -9.19
CA ASP A 128 1.93 -36.70 -9.37
C ASP A 128 2.00 -35.27 -9.93
N GLN A 129 1.17 -34.95 -10.93
CA GLN A 129 1.12 -33.60 -11.52
C GLN A 129 0.59 -32.54 -10.55
N LEU A 130 -0.35 -32.93 -9.68
CA LEU A 130 -0.88 -32.02 -8.66
C LEU A 130 0.18 -31.71 -7.60
N ASP A 131 0.96 -32.70 -7.18
CA ASP A 131 2.02 -32.49 -6.20
C ASP A 131 3.16 -31.63 -6.76
N VAL A 132 3.47 -31.74 -8.06
CA VAL A 132 4.40 -30.83 -8.76
C VAL A 132 3.85 -29.39 -8.78
N ALA A 133 2.58 -29.19 -9.16
CA ALA A 133 1.96 -27.85 -9.20
C ALA A 133 1.91 -27.21 -7.81
N ILE A 134 1.56 -27.98 -6.78
CA ILE A 134 1.58 -27.54 -5.37
C ILE A 134 3.00 -27.15 -4.95
N SER A 135 4.00 -27.97 -5.27
CA SER A 135 5.41 -27.68 -4.95
C SER A 135 5.87 -26.38 -5.60
N GLY A 136 5.46 -26.14 -6.85
CA GLY A 136 5.69 -24.88 -7.56
C GLY A 136 5.08 -23.68 -6.83
N TYR A 137 3.79 -23.74 -6.49
CA TYR A 137 3.10 -22.69 -5.73
C TYR A 137 3.78 -22.42 -4.37
N VAL A 138 4.19 -23.45 -3.63
CA VAL A 138 4.87 -23.31 -2.34
C VAL A 138 6.22 -22.60 -2.49
N GLY A 139 6.99 -22.95 -3.53
CA GLY A 139 8.26 -22.29 -3.86
C GLY A 139 8.04 -20.81 -4.18
N PHE A 140 7.07 -20.52 -5.04
CA PHE A 140 6.65 -19.16 -5.39
C PHE A 140 6.21 -18.34 -4.19
N ARG A 141 5.33 -18.87 -3.33
CA ARG A 141 4.87 -18.18 -2.12
C ARG A 141 6.02 -17.83 -1.18
N LYS A 142 7.05 -18.68 -1.09
CA LYS A 142 8.27 -18.34 -0.34
C LYS A 142 9.01 -17.17 -0.97
N ASN A 143 9.13 -17.13 -2.30
CA ASN A 143 9.74 -16.03 -3.03
C ASN A 143 8.96 -14.73 -2.83
N MET A 144 7.66 -14.74 -3.04
CA MET A 144 6.76 -13.60 -2.83
C MET A 144 6.94 -12.97 -1.44
N ARG A 145 6.96 -13.76 -0.36
CA ARG A 145 7.17 -13.23 1.00
C ARG A 145 8.54 -12.59 1.18
N ASN A 146 9.57 -13.07 0.48
CA ASN A 146 10.90 -12.48 0.54
C ASN A 146 10.95 -11.16 -0.23
N GLU A 147 10.39 -11.12 -1.44
CA GLU A 147 10.30 -9.90 -2.24
C GLU A 147 9.46 -8.83 -1.54
N ALA A 148 8.31 -9.19 -0.98
CA ALA A 148 7.49 -8.26 -0.22
C ALA A 148 8.25 -7.64 0.97
N LYS A 149 9.05 -8.42 1.70
CA LYS A 149 9.91 -7.90 2.78
C LYS A 149 11.00 -6.96 2.26
N LYS A 150 11.61 -7.25 1.11
CA LYS A 150 12.59 -6.35 0.47
C LYS A 150 11.95 -5.02 0.08
N LEU A 151 10.77 -5.07 -0.54
CA LEU A 151 10.00 -3.90 -0.94
C LEU A 151 9.59 -3.04 0.28
N ILE A 152 9.12 -3.66 1.37
CA ILE A 152 8.87 -2.94 2.63
C ILE A 152 10.14 -2.25 3.14
N GLY A 153 11.30 -2.89 3.03
CA GLY A 153 12.59 -2.30 3.36
C GLY A 153 12.94 -1.10 2.47
N SER A 154 12.60 -1.15 1.18
CA SER A 154 12.77 -0.05 0.24
C SER A 154 11.85 1.13 0.56
N LEU A 155 10.57 0.88 0.85
CA LEU A 155 9.60 1.92 1.20
C LEU A 155 9.99 2.71 2.46
N LYS A 156 10.61 2.06 3.46
CA LYS A 156 11.11 2.75 4.66
C LYS A 156 12.16 3.82 4.37
N LYS A 157 12.85 3.74 3.24
CA LYS A 157 13.83 4.76 2.83
C LYS A 157 13.16 6.06 2.36
N ILE A 158 11.88 5.99 1.98
CA ILE A 158 11.06 7.17 1.65
C ILE A 158 10.69 7.90 2.96
N ASP A 159 10.28 7.18 4.00
CA ASP A 159 9.94 7.77 5.32
C ASP A 159 11.18 8.26 6.11
N GLY A 160 12.34 7.62 5.91
CA GLY A 160 13.59 7.93 6.62
C GLY A 160 14.26 9.23 6.20
N GLY A 161 13.76 9.88 5.15
CA GLY A 161 14.21 11.17 4.64
C GLY A 161 13.50 12.37 5.27
N SER A 162 12.93 12.24 6.47
CA SER A 162 12.56 13.41 7.27
C SER A 162 13.84 14.19 7.62
N CYS A 163 14.32 15.01 6.69
CA CYS A 163 14.82 16.31 7.06
C CYS A 163 13.71 16.90 7.95
N PRO A 164 13.96 17.11 9.25
CA PRO A 164 13.07 17.96 9.99
C PRO A 164 13.07 19.29 9.22
N ALA A 165 11.99 20.05 9.31
CA ALA A 165 11.96 21.45 8.88
C ALA A 165 13.04 22.34 9.56
N SER A 166 14.08 21.76 10.18
CA SER A 166 15.15 22.39 10.95
C SER A 166 16.35 22.83 10.11
N GLY A 167 16.27 22.76 8.78
CA GLY A 167 17.26 23.33 7.87
C GLY A 167 16.76 24.60 7.17
N VAL A 168 15.73 25.28 7.67
CA VAL A 168 15.14 26.43 6.96
C VAL A 168 15.48 27.72 7.70
N SER A 169 16.36 28.48 7.05
CA SER A 169 16.75 29.85 7.33
C SER A 169 15.53 30.76 7.58
N ASN A 170 15.72 31.75 8.46
CA ASN A 170 14.79 32.82 8.86
C ASN A 170 14.37 33.75 7.69
N GLY A 171 13.86 33.22 6.58
CA GLY A 171 13.26 33.97 5.48
C GLY A 171 11.74 33.81 5.45
N GLN A 172 11.05 34.83 4.92
CA GLN A 172 9.63 34.74 4.56
C GLN A 172 9.46 33.72 3.42
N GLN A 173 9.41 32.43 3.73
CA GLN A 173 9.02 31.42 2.73
C GLN A 173 7.58 31.67 2.29
N ASP A 174 7.34 31.49 1.00
CA ASP A 174 6.02 31.61 0.40
C ASP A 174 5.08 30.59 1.06
N GLU A 175 4.02 31.08 1.72
CA GLU A 175 2.99 30.26 2.37
C GLU A 175 2.38 29.24 1.40
N HIS A 176 2.28 29.60 0.11
CA HIS A 176 1.79 28.71 -0.92
C HIS A 176 2.78 27.58 -1.24
N LEU A 177 4.10 27.86 -1.24
CA LEU A 177 5.13 26.83 -1.41
C LEU A 177 5.07 25.79 -0.28
N LEU A 178 4.96 26.24 0.97
CA LEU A 178 4.83 25.36 2.13
C LEU A 178 3.58 24.47 2.05
N ALA A 179 2.45 25.04 1.63
CA ALA A 179 1.22 24.28 1.43
C ALA A 179 1.36 23.20 0.33
N VAL A 180 2.07 23.52 -0.76
CA VAL A 180 2.35 22.57 -1.86
C VAL A 180 3.25 21.43 -1.38
N ILE A 181 4.35 21.75 -0.70
CA ILE A 181 5.29 20.76 -0.15
C ILE A 181 4.55 19.82 0.82
N ASP A 182 3.78 20.37 1.75
CA ASP A 182 3.05 19.58 2.74
C ASP A 182 1.99 18.67 2.10
N ALA A 183 1.23 19.17 1.12
CA ALA A 183 0.26 18.35 0.38
C ALA A 183 0.94 17.16 -0.33
N MET A 184 2.05 17.43 -1.03
CA MET A 184 2.80 16.39 -1.75
C MET A 184 3.46 15.37 -0.81
N ARG A 185 4.03 15.81 0.32
CA ARG A 185 4.56 14.89 1.35
C ARG A 185 3.46 13.98 1.89
N ARG A 186 2.23 14.49 2.08
CA ARG A 186 1.08 13.67 2.50
C ARG A 186 0.65 12.68 1.42
N VAL A 187 0.70 13.04 0.13
CA VAL A 187 0.45 12.11 -0.99
C VAL A 187 1.45 10.95 -0.93
N VAL A 188 2.73 11.23 -0.78
CA VAL A 188 3.78 10.19 -0.68
C VAL A 188 3.57 9.32 0.56
N SER A 189 3.32 9.92 1.73
CA SER A 189 3.11 9.19 2.99
C SER A 189 1.93 8.22 2.91
N VAL A 190 0.79 8.65 2.37
CA VAL A 190 -0.38 7.79 2.19
C VAL A 190 -0.09 6.67 1.18
N SER A 191 0.64 6.97 0.11
CA SER A 191 1.05 5.96 -0.89
C SER A 191 1.94 4.87 -0.29
N VAL A 192 2.94 5.27 0.52
CA VAL A 192 3.79 4.37 1.27
C VAL A 192 2.97 3.49 2.21
N SER A 193 2.02 4.07 2.95
CA SER A 193 1.17 3.34 3.91
C SER A 193 0.31 2.26 3.24
N VAL A 194 -0.33 2.59 2.12
CA VAL A 194 -1.20 1.66 1.38
C VAL A 194 -0.37 0.54 0.73
N LEU A 195 0.73 0.88 0.04
CA LEU A 195 1.61 -0.12 -0.55
C LEU A 195 2.23 -1.02 0.52
N LYS A 196 2.61 -0.47 1.67
CA LYS A 196 3.09 -1.27 2.80
C LYS A 196 2.02 -2.24 3.30
N SER A 197 0.77 -1.81 3.42
CA SER A 197 -0.36 -2.67 3.83
C SER A 197 -0.55 -3.82 2.83
N PHE A 198 -0.46 -3.55 1.52
CA PHE A 198 -0.47 -4.57 0.48
C PHE A 198 0.71 -5.55 0.59
N LEU A 199 1.93 -5.07 0.81
CA LEU A 199 3.11 -5.93 0.95
C LEU A 199 3.08 -6.77 2.24
N GLU A 200 2.48 -6.25 3.31
CA GLU A 200 2.20 -7.00 4.54
C GLU A 200 1.18 -8.11 4.28
N PHE A 201 0.15 -7.85 3.47
CA PHE A 201 -0.79 -8.86 2.99
C PHE A 201 -0.07 -9.99 2.22
N LEU A 202 0.82 -9.67 1.26
CA LEU A 202 1.60 -10.66 0.51
C LEU A 202 2.54 -11.49 1.40
N SER A 203 3.21 -10.81 2.33
CA SER A 203 4.14 -11.42 3.28
C SER A 203 3.44 -12.40 4.23
N GLY A 204 2.13 -12.21 4.46
CA GLY A 204 1.34 -12.88 5.48
C GLY A 204 1.76 -12.47 6.90
N ARG A 205 0.87 -12.67 7.87
CA ARG A 205 1.18 -12.52 9.30
C ARG A 205 1.95 -13.74 9.75
N GLN A 206 3.27 -13.79 9.48
CA GLN A 206 4.26 -14.76 9.95
C GLN A 206 3.65 -15.98 10.68
N SER A 207 2.93 -16.84 9.95
CA SER A 207 2.57 -18.12 10.52
C SER A 207 3.87 -18.92 10.52
N ASN A 208 4.46 -19.11 11.69
CA ASN A 208 5.63 -19.95 11.82
C ASN A 208 5.19 -21.37 11.48
N ILE A 209 5.25 -21.75 10.20
CA ILE A 209 4.93 -23.10 9.71
C ILE A 209 5.79 -24.13 10.47
N LYS A 210 7.01 -23.75 10.86
CA LYS A 210 7.90 -24.55 11.73
C LYS A 210 7.33 -24.83 13.14
N ARG A 211 6.44 -23.99 13.70
CA ARG A 211 5.80 -24.24 15.01
C ARG A 211 4.59 -25.19 14.92
N LYS A 212 3.96 -25.34 13.76
CA LYS A 212 2.80 -26.22 13.61
C LYS A 212 3.17 -27.71 13.61
N LEU A 213 4.38 -28.08 13.18
CA LEU A 213 4.85 -29.46 13.27
C LEU A 213 5.12 -29.92 14.72
N ALA A 214 5.44 -29.00 15.63
CA ALA A 214 5.66 -29.31 17.05
C ALA A 214 4.34 -29.36 17.87
N SER A 215 3.27 -28.70 17.42
CA SER A 215 2.01 -28.59 18.16
C SER A 215 0.98 -29.67 17.84
N VAL A 216 1.15 -30.45 16.77
CA VAL A 216 0.22 -31.56 16.42
C VAL A 216 0.17 -32.64 17.51
N LEU A 217 1.17 -32.70 18.40
CA LEU A 217 1.19 -33.62 19.54
C LEU A 217 0.54 -33.09 20.83
N LYS A 218 0.13 -31.82 20.92
CA LYS A 218 -0.50 -31.30 22.15
C LYS A 218 -1.62 -30.30 21.88
N LYS A 219 -2.84 -30.78 22.17
CA LYS A 219 -4.08 -30.05 22.48
C LYS A 219 -4.77 -29.31 21.32
N LYS A 220 -5.97 -29.79 21.00
CA LYS A 220 -7.16 -28.95 20.76
C LYS A 220 -7.20 -27.86 21.84
N LYS A 221 -6.82 -26.64 21.49
CA LYS A 221 -7.14 -25.44 22.27
C LYS A 221 -7.29 -24.31 21.28
N ASP A 222 -8.47 -23.68 21.31
CA ASP A 222 -8.91 -22.57 20.47
C ASP A 222 -7.77 -21.80 19.81
N LEU A 223 -7.57 -22.04 18.51
CA LEU A 223 -7.01 -21.00 17.68
C LEU A 223 -8.13 -19.98 17.52
N ARG A 224 -8.05 -18.91 18.31
CA ARG A 224 -8.63 -17.62 17.97
C ARG A 224 -8.49 -17.46 16.46
N GLU A 225 -9.63 -17.31 15.80
CA GLU A 225 -9.75 -17.16 14.36
C GLU A 225 -9.04 -15.85 13.97
N GLU A 226 -7.72 -15.90 13.89
CA GLU A 226 -6.92 -14.86 13.28
C GLU A 226 -7.42 -14.79 11.85
N THR A 227 -7.95 -13.63 11.49
CA THR A 227 -8.43 -13.29 10.15
C THR A 227 -7.29 -13.61 9.17
N LYS A 228 -7.34 -14.80 8.56
CA LYS A 228 -6.38 -15.21 7.54
C LYS A 228 -6.80 -14.53 6.26
N ASN A 229 -5.86 -13.90 5.59
CA ASN A 229 -6.11 -13.43 4.24
C ASN A 229 -6.21 -14.63 3.27
N GLU A 230 -6.68 -14.39 2.05
CA GLU A 230 -6.95 -15.38 1.03
C GLU A 230 -5.71 -16.22 0.70
N LEU A 231 -4.53 -15.59 0.65
CA LEU A 231 -3.27 -16.28 0.43
C LEU A 231 -2.89 -17.21 1.59
N GLU A 232 -3.09 -16.79 2.84
CA GLU A 232 -2.85 -17.62 4.04
C GLU A 232 -3.89 -18.73 4.21
N SER A 233 -5.11 -18.48 3.75
CA SER A 233 -6.19 -19.44 3.67
C SER A 233 -5.85 -20.54 2.66
N LEU A 234 -5.41 -20.16 1.46
CA LEU A 234 -4.92 -21.09 0.43
C LEU A 234 -3.69 -21.87 0.90
N ASP A 235 -2.72 -21.21 1.53
CA ASP A 235 -1.54 -21.87 2.10
C ASP A 235 -1.95 -22.94 3.13
N SER A 236 -2.97 -22.65 3.94
CA SER A 236 -3.49 -23.58 4.94
C SER A 236 -4.21 -24.78 4.30
N ALA A 237 -5.01 -24.54 3.26
CA ALA A 237 -5.71 -25.59 2.51
C ALA A 237 -4.71 -26.54 1.84
N ILE A 238 -3.65 -25.98 1.22
CA ILE A 238 -2.61 -26.78 0.59
C ILE A 238 -1.86 -27.66 1.61
N CYS A 239 -1.62 -27.14 2.83
CA CYS A 239 -0.85 -27.84 3.86
C CYS A 239 -1.63 -28.85 4.71
N CYS A 240 -2.90 -28.59 5.02
CA CYS A 240 -3.62 -29.28 6.09
C CYS A 240 -4.91 -29.98 5.67
N SER A 241 -5.69 -29.36 4.78
CA SER A 241 -6.92 -29.96 4.27
C SER A 241 -7.14 -29.51 2.84
N ARG A 242 -7.09 -30.46 1.90
CA ARG A 242 -7.42 -30.20 0.49
C ARG A 242 -8.93 -30.04 0.28
N ASP A 243 -9.73 -30.09 1.35
CA ASP A 243 -11.14 -29.71 1.35
C ASP A 243 -11.21 -28.19 1.12
N ASP A 244 -12.16 -27.74 0.30
CA ASP A 244 -12.33 -26.34 -0.14
C ASP A 244 -11.17 -25.70 -0.93
N LEU A 245 -10.15 -26.49 -1.33
CA LEU A 245 -9.00 -25.97 -2.10
C LEU A 245 -9.43 -25.22 -3.36
N GLN A 246 -10.48 -25.69 -4.05
CA GLN A 246 -11.00 -25.04 -5.25
C GLN A 246 -11.62 -23.66 -4.96
N ASN A 247 -12.33 -23.52 -3.84
CA ASN A 247 -12.90 -22.24 -3.41
C ASN A 247 -11.77 -21.26 -3.05
N LYS A 248 -10.75 -21.73 -2.32
CA LYS A 248 -9.60 -20.89 -1.93
C LYS A 248 -8.74 -20.44 -3.11
N LEU A 249 -8.59 -21.29 -4.11
CA LEU A 249 -7.96 -20.88 -5.37
C LEU A 249 -8.76 -19.78 -6.07
N GLY A 250 -10.09 -19.86 -6.09
CA GLY A 250 -10.95 -18.83 -6.68
C GLY A 250 -10.91 -17.48 -5.94
N GLU A 251 -10.87 -17.51 -4.60
CA GLU A 251 -10.71 -16.29 -3.76
C GLU A 251 -9.39 -15.56 -4.07
N VAL A 252 -8.28 -16.30 -4.21
CA VAL A 252 -6.98 -15.72 -4.56
C VAL A 252 -6.95 -15.21 -6.00
N GLU A 253 -7.54 -15.94 -6.96
CA GLU A 253 -7.61 -15.49 -8.36
C GLU A 253 -8.35 -14.16 -8.48
N MET A 254 -9.52 -14.04 -7.82
CA MET A 254 -10.35 -12.83 -7.86
C MET A 254 -9.65 -11.61 -7.25
N SER A 255 -8.99 -11.78 -6.10
CA SER A 255 -8.25 -10.69 -5.46
C SER A 255 -6.98 -10.30 -6.24
N SER A 256 -6.28 -11.28 -6.82
CA SER A 256 -5.09 -11.08 -7.65
C SER A 256 -5.36 -10.18 -8.86
N ASP A 257 -6.46 -10.41 -9.60
CA ASP A 257 -6.87 -9.57 -10.75
C ASP A 257 -7.04 -8.10 -10.34
N GLY A 258 -7.70 -7.87 -9.21
CA GLY A 258 -7.90 -6.52 -8.68
C GLY A 258 -6.57 -5.84 -8.35
N PHE A 259 -5.66 -6.56 -7.69
CA PHE A 259 -4.36 -6.03 -7.30
C PHE A 259 -3.51 -5.70 -8.52
N GLU A 260 -3.41 -6.61 -9.48
CA GLU A 260 -2.67 -6.40 -10.73
C GLU A 260 -3.17 -5.13 -11.45
N LYS A 261 -4.49 -5.01 -11.62
CA LYS A 261 -5.11 -3.85 -12.27
C LYS A 261 -4.75 -2.53 -11.59
N HIS A 262 -4.95 -2.45 -10.27
CA HIS A 262 -4.73 -1.20 -9.54
C HIS A 262 -3.25 -0.83 -9.38
N LEU A 263 -2.36 -1.82 -9.27
CA LEU A 263 -0.92 -1.60 -9.26
C LEU A 263 -0.42 -1.06 -10.61
N GLU A 264 -0.89 -1.63 -11.72
CA GLU A 264 -0.57 -1.14 -13.06
C GLU A 264 -1.16 0.25 -13.32
N GLY A 265 -2.38 0.51 -12.83
CA GLY A 265 -3.01 1.83 -12.89
C GLY A 265 -2.20 2.88 -12.13
N LEU A 266 -1.78 2.56 -10.91
CA LEU A 266 -0.95 3.42 -10.07
C LEU A 266 0.42 3.68 -10.69
N PHE A 267 1.10 2.64 -11.20
CA PHE A 267 2.37 2.75 -11.90
C PHE A 267 2.31 3.74 -13.06
N ARG A 268 1.27 3.65 -13.89
CA ARG A 268 1.06 4.58 -15.02
C ARG A 268 0.82 6.02 -14.57
N ARG A 269 0.10 6.25 -13.47
CA ARG A 269 -0.11 7.61 -12.93
C ARG A 269 1.17 8.17 -12.32
N LEU A 270 1.97 7.36 -11.63
CA LEU A 270 3.29 7.75 -11.12
C LEU A 270 4.24 8.21 -12.24
N ILE A 271 4.24 7.53 -13.39
CA ILE A 271 5.01 7.97 -14.57
C ILE A 271 4.60 9.38 -15.00
N ARG A 272 3.29 9.66 -15.08
CA ARG A 272 2.78 10.99 -15.46
C ARG A 272 3.15 12.04 -14.44
N THR A 273 2.98 11.76 -13.15
CA THR A 273 3.38 12.66 -12.06
C THR A 273 4.87 12.98 -12.12
N ARG A 274 5.72 11.97 -12.34
CA ARG A 274 7.17 12.15 -12.50
C ARG A 274 7.50 13.05 -13.68
N ALA A 275 6.85 12.83 -14.83
CA ALA A 275 7.02 13.67 -16.01
C ALA A 275 6.61 15.13 -15.72
N SER A 276 5.49 15.35 -15.01
CA SER A 276 5.08 16.69 -14.59
C SER A 276 6.13 17.38 -13.70
N ILE A 277 6.71 16.66 -12.73
CA ILE A 277 7.78 17.22 -11.87
C ILE A 277 9.02 17.57 -12.71
N LEU A 278 9.46 16.67 -13.60
CA LEU A 278 10.60 16.92 -14.48
C LEU A 278 10.39 18.13 -15.40
N ASN A 279 9.16 18.32 -15.89
CA ASN A 279 8.82 19.48 -16.72
C ASN A 279 8.90 20.78 -15.92
N ILE A 280 8.54 20.77 -14.63
CA ILE A 280 8.68 21.95 -13.76
C ILE A 280 10.15 22.30 -13.53
N ILE A 281 11.01 21.29 -13.28
CA ILE A 281 12.45 21.51 -13.06
C ILE A 281 13.16 22.02 -14.32
N SER A 282 12.68 21.61 -15.50
CA SER A 282 13.33 21.93 -16.78
C SER A 282 12.99 23.32 -17.33
N HIS A 283 12.07 24.05 -16.70
CA HIS A 283 11.56 25.36 -17.13
C HIS A 283 11.86 26.46 -16.12
#